data_AF-A0A3D2SPZ9-F1
#
_entry.id   AF-A0A3D2SPZ9-F1
#
_cell.length_a   1.000
_cell.length_b   1.000
_cell.length_c   1.000
_cell.angle_alpha   90.00
_cell.angle_beta   90.00
_cell.angle_gamma   90.00
#
_symmetry.space_group_name_H-M   'P 1'
#
loop_
_entity.id
_entity.type
_entity.pdbx_description
1 polymer ?
#
loop_
_entity_poly.entity_id
_entity_poly.type
_entity_poly.pdbx_seq_one_letter_code
_entity_poly.pdbx_strand_id
1 'polypeptide(L)'
;MGQFIMPFCFERQNVQFKIVKINSELLKIKKIKQSQKVVVQAKFKIIYVKIWQKILLLMQTEPCLRVHSNYVAILQLIHNLDDFIEKSQQHLCFERKAQKEL
;
A
#
# COMPACT_ATOMS: atom_id res chain seq x y z
N MET A 1 -2.67 -17.57 -1.11
CA MET A 1 -3.01 -17.07 -2.45
C MET A 1 -3.04 -15.55 -2.43
N GLY A 2 -2.62 -14.91 -3.53
CA GLY A 2 -2.64 -13.45 -3.70
C GLY A 2 -1.27 -12.86 -4.07
N GLN A 3 -0.67 -13.31 -5.17
CA GLN A 3 0.47 -12.62 -5.76
C GLN A 3 -0.06 -11.35 -6.41
N PHE A 4 0.15 -10.21 -5.75
CA PHE A 4 -0.48 -8.93 -6.06
C PHE A 4 -0.23 -8.44 -7.50
N ILE A 5 0.82 -8.87 -8.21
CA ILE A 5 1.24 -8.28 -9.50
C ILE A 5 2.09 -9.26 -10.34
N MET A 6 1.62 -10.49 -10.63
CA MET A 6 2.56 -11.56 -11.02
C MET A 6 2.30 -12.40 -12.29
N PRO A 7 1.63 -11.86 -13.33
CA PRO A 7 1.97 -12.33 -14.68
C PRO A 7 2.81 -11.34 -15.50
N PHE A 8 2.72 -10.04 -15.25
CA PHE A 8 3.08 -9.04 -16.27
C PHE A 8 4.38 -8.26 -16.02
N CYS A 9 5.21 -8.70 -15.06
CA CYS A 9 6.44 -8.00 -14.65
C CYS A 9 7.72 -8.84 -14.74
N PHE A 10 7.63 -10.09 -15.19
CA PHE A 10 8.77 -11.03 -15.20
C PHE A 10 9.95 -10.54 -16.04
N GLU A 11 9.69 -9.77 -17.10
CA GLU A 11 10.74 -9.29 -18.01
C GLU A 11 11.41 -7.98 -17.53
N ARG A 12 10.90 -7.35 -16.46
CA ARG A 12 11.43 -6.06 -15.95
C ARG A 12 11.96 -6.22 -14.53
N GLN A 13 13.23 -6.59 -14.41
CA GLN A 13 13.92 -6.78 -13.12
C GLN A 13 13.73 -5.59 -12.16
N ASN A 14 13.83 -4.35 -12.63
CA ASN A 14 13.65 -3.14 -11.80
C ASN A 14 12.23 -3.03 -11.20
N VAL A 15 11.22 -3.45 -11.95
CA VAL A 15 9.82 -3.44 -11.50
C VAL A 15 9.60 -4.57 -10.50
N GLN A 16 10.15 -5.76 -10.78
CA GLN A 16 10.12 -6.90 -9.88
C GLN A 16 10.74 -6.59 -8.51
N PHE A 17 11.89 -5.91 -8.46
CA PHE A 17 12.51 -5.49 -7.19
C PHE A 17 11.62 -4.53 -6.39
N LYS A 18 10.98 -3.56 -7.06
CA LYS A 18 10.04 -2.63 -6.41
C LYS A 18 8.81 -3.37 -5.85
N ILE A 19 8.28 -4.34 -6.59
CA ILE A 19 7.13 -5.17 -6.16
C ILE A 19 7.51 -6.04 -4.96
N VAL A 20 8.66 -6.72 -4.99
CA VAL A 20 9.15 -7.54 -3.87
C VAL A 20 9.31 -6.68 -2.62
N LYS A 21 9.84 -5.46 -2.77
CA LYS A 21 9.98 -4.51 -1.66
C LYS A 21 8.62 -4.13 -1.08
N ILE A 22 7.62 -3.80 -1.92
CA ILE A 22 6.24 -3.51 -1.49
C ILE A 22 5.64 -4.71 -0.76
N ASN A 23 5.78 -5.93 -1.29
CA ASN A 23 5.29 -7.15 -0.65
C ASN A 23 5.94 -7.38 0.72
N SER A 24 7.24 -7.11 0.86
CA SER A 24 7.93 -7.22 2.16
C SER A 24 7.39 -6.23 3.20
N GLU A 25 7.05 -5.01 2.77
CA GLU A 25 6.46 -3.99 3.64
C GLU A 25 5.01 -4.33 4.01
N LEU A 26 4.24 -4.91 3.08
CA LEU A 26 2.91 -5.47 3.35
C LEU A 26 2.95 -6.62 4.36
N LEU A 27 3.96 -7.48 4.32
CA LEU A 27 4.13 -8.51 5.34
C LEU A 27 4.49 -7.91 6.71
N LYS A 28 5.27 -6.83 6.75
CA LYS A 28 5.61 -6.13 8.00
C LYS A 28 4.38 -5.45 8.61
N ILE A 29 3.55 -4.78 7.81
CA ILE A 29 2.35 -4.10 8.33
C ILE A 29 1.31 -5.10 8.84
N LYS A 30 1.17 -6.27 8.19
CA LYS A 30 0.30 -7.37 8.67
C LYS A 30 0.71 -7.97 10.01
N LYS A 31 1.98 -7.82 10.43
CA LYS A 31 2.45 -8.24 11.76
C LYS A 31 2.07 -7.28 12.88
N ILE A 32 1.63 -6.05 12.55
CA ILE A 32 1.13 -5.11 13.54
C ILE A 32 -0.23 -5.62 14.01
N LYS A 33 -0.33 -5.95 15.30
CA LYS A 33 -1.59 -6.39 15.89
C LYS A 33 -2.61 -5.26 15.79
N GLN A 34 -3.79 -5.56 15.24
CA GLN A 34 -4.91 -4.63 15.21
C GLN A 34 -5.24 -4.20 16.64
N SER A 35 -5.23 -2.89 16.88
CA SER A 35 -5.45 -2.31 18.21
C SER A 35 -6.01 -0.90 18.07
N GLN A 36 -6.93 -0.52 18.94
CA GLN A 36 -7.45 0.85 19.03
C GLN A 36 -6.50 1.80 19.75
N LYS A 37 -5.36 1.32 20.26
CA LYS A 37 -4.35 2.18 20.90
C LYS A 37 -3.84 3.20 19.88
N VAL A 38 -3.96 4.48 20.22
CA VAL A 38 -3.59 5.64 19.38
C VAL A 38 -2.16 5.50 18.80
N VAL A 39 -1.20 5.07 19.61
CA VAL A 39 0.20 4.88 19.20
C VAL A 39 0.35 3.78 18.14
N VAL A 40 -0.42 2.69 18.27
CA VAL A 40 -0.41 1.57 17.32
C VAL A 40 -1.07 1.98 16.00
N GLN A 41 -2.21 2.68 16.08
CA GLN A 41 -2.91 3.26 14.93
C GLN A 41 -2.03 4.25 14.16
N ALA A 42 -1.35 5.17 14.85
CA ALA A 42 -0.43 6.12 14.22
C ALA A 42 0.72 5.41 13.49
N LYS A 43 1.33 4.40 14.12
CA LYS A 43 2.40 3.60 13.50
C LYS A 43 1.91 2.83 12.28
N PHE A 44 0.71 2.26 12.35
CA PHE A 44 0.09 1.57 11.21
C PHE A 44 -0.14 2.53 10.05
N LYS A 45 -0.79 3.67 10.30
CA LYS A 45 -1.12 4.68 9.27
C LYS A 45 0.11 5.19 8.53
N ILE A 46 1.20 5.49 9.23
CA ILE A 46 2.45 5.97 8.59
C ILE A 46 2.97 4.94 7.58
N ILE A 47 3.00 3.66 7.96
CA ILE A 47 3.49 2.58 7.09
C ILE A 47 2.50 2.34 5.95
N TYR A 48 1.20 2.37 6.24
CA TYR A 48 0.11 2.21 5.28
C TYR A 48 0.18 3.25 4.15
N VAL A 49 0.25 4.54 4.50
CA VAL A 49 0.36 5.64 3.53
C VAL A 49 1.63 5.52 2.69
N LYS A 50 2.76 5.14 3.31
CA LYS A 50 4.04 4.98 2.60
C LYS A 50 4.00 3.84 1.57
N ILE A 51 3.32 2.74 1.89
CA ILE A 51 3.10 1.63 0.95
C ILE A 51 2.22 2.12 -0.21
N TRP A 52 1.17 2.86 0.07
CA TRP A 52 0.29 3.43 -0.98
C TRP A 52 1.01 4.38 -1.92
N GLN A 53 1.82 5.29 -1.40
CA GLN A 53 2.62 6.20 -2.22
C GLN A 53 3.54 5.42 -3.17
N LYS A 54 4.14 4.31 -2.72
CA LYS A 54 4.99 3.47 -3.57
C LYS A 54 4.20 2.74 -4.65
N ILE A 55 3.02 2.21 -4.32
CA ILE A 55 2.14 1.54 -5.29
C ILE A 55 1.68 2.55 -6.36
N LEU A 56 1.21 3.73 -5.93
CA LEU A 56 0.78 4.79 -6.84
C LEU A 56 1.92 5.27 -7.74
N LEU A 57 3.10 5.54 -7.17
CA LEU A 57 4.28 5.92 -7.95
C LEU A 57 4.65 4.84 -8.96
N LEU A 58 4.64 3.58 -8.53
CA LEU A 58 4.95 2.44 -9.40
C LEU A 58 3.97 2.36 -10.58
N MET A 59 2.67 2.51 -10.33
CA MET A 59 1.63 2.55 -11.38
C MET A 59 1.76 3.78 -12.29
N GLN A 60 2.18 4.93 -11.77
CA GLN A 60 2.43 6.12 -12.59
C GLN A 60 3.64 5.93 -13.51
N THR A 61 4.72 5.34 -13.00
CA THR A 61 5.97 5.18 -13.74
C THR A 61 5.98 4.01 -14.72
N GLU A 62 5.14 2.99 -14.50
CA GLU A 62 5.11 1.77 -15.33
C GLU A 62 3.71 1.60 -15.93
N PRO A 63 3.44 2.13 -17.14
CA PRO A 63 2.12 2.07 -17.77
C PRO A 63 1.58 0.65 -17.96
N CYS A 64 2.46 -0.34 -18.19
CA CYS A 64 2.08 -1.75 -18.31
C CYS A 64 1.45 -2.30 -17.02
N LEU A 65 1.87 -1.80 -15.85
CA LEU A 65 1.19 -2.14 -14.60
C LEU A 65 -0.23 -1.60 -14.58
N ARG A 66 -0.51 -0.40 -15.09
CA ARG A 66 -1.89 0.11 -15.11
C ARG A 66 -2.82 -0.74 -15.97
N VAL A 67 -2.32 -1.21 -17.11
CA VAL A 67 -3.09 -2.00 -18.08
C VAL A 67 -3.32 -3.43 -17.57
N HIS A 68 -2.35 -3.98 -16.84
CA HIS A 68 -2.35 -5.40 -16.47
C HIS A 68 -2.53 -5.68 -14.97
N SER A 69 -2.57 -4.65 -14.12
CA SER A 69 -2.97 -4.81 -12.72
C SER A 69 -4.43 -5.20 -12.68
N ASN A 70 -4.74 -6.33 -12.02
CA ASN A 70 -6.13 -6.60 -11.67
C ASN A 70 -6.55 -5.55 -10.63
N TYR A 71 -7.24 -4.51 -11.08
CA TYR A 71 -7.74 -3.41 -10.25
C TYR A 71 -8.53 -3.92 -9.04
N VAL A 72 -9.23 -5.05 -9.17
CA VAL A 72 -9.95 -5.73 -8.08
C VAL A 72 -9.00 -6.20 -6.98
N ALA A 73 -7.83 -6.75 -7.32
CA ALA A 73 -6.85 -7.19 -6.31
C ALA A 73 -6.28 -6.00 -5.53
N ILE A 74 -6.07 -4.85 -6.21
CA ILE A 74 -5.65 -3.59 -5.58
C ILE A 74 -6.73 -3.10 -4.62
N LEU A 75 -7.99 -3.05 -5.06
CA LEU A 75 -9.12 -2.65 -4.22
C LEU A 75 -9.33 -3.59 -3.01
N GLN A 76 -9.19 -4.90 -3.20
CA GLN A 76 -9.28 -5.86 -2.09
C GLN A 76 -8.15 -5.66 -1.08
N LEU A 77 -6.94 -5.31 -1.54
CA LEU A 77 -5.85 -4.97 -0.63
C LEU A 77 -6.15 -3.68 0.15
N ILE A 78 -6.73 -2.66 -0.51
CA ILE A 78 -7.20 -1.42 0.14
C ILE A 78 -8.18 -1.76 1.25
N HIS A 79 -9.27 -2.45 0.90
CA HIS A 79 -10.32 -2.81 1.85
C HIS A 79 -9.78 -3.61 3.05
N ASN A 80 -8.97 -4.64 2.79
CA ASN A 80 -8.44 -5.48 3.86
C ASN A 80 -7.49 -4.73 4.81
N LEU A 81 -6.80 -3.70 4.33
CA LEU A 81 -5.89 -2.90 5.16
C LEU A 81 -6.60 -1.73 5.84
N ASP A 82 -7.64 -1.18 5.21
CA ASP A 82 -8.50 -0.16 5.79
C ASP A 82 -9.22 -0.69 7.04
N ASP A 83 -9.57 -1.97 7.09
CA ASP A 83 -10.17 -2.61 8.28
C ASP A 83 -9.29 -2.53 9.54
N PHE A 84 -7.97 -2.35 9.39
CA PHE A 84 -7.05 -2.17 10.51
C PHE A 84 -7.07 -0.74 11.08
N ILE A 85 -7.61 0.21 10.32
CA ILE A 85 -7.77 1.61 10.69
C ILE A 85 -9.22 1.83 11.09
N GLU A 86 -9.46 2.52 12.21
CA GLU A 86 -10.82 2.91 12.57
C GLU A 86 -11.47 3.68 11.42
N LYS A 87 -12.72 3.33 11.08
CA LYS A 87 -13.45 3.92 9.93
C LYS A 87 -13.49 5.45 9.97
N SER A 88 -13.64 6.01 11.17
CA SER A 88 -13.61 7.46 11.44
C SER A 88 -12.24 8.11 11.19
N GLN A 89 -11.19 7.32 10.94
CA GLN A 89 -9.81 7.80 10.77
C GLN A 89 -9.19 7.41 9.43
N GLN A 90 -9.91 6.64 8.59
CA GLN A 90 -9.45 6.23 7.27
C GLN A 90 -9.24 7.45 6.35
N HIS A 91 -10.17 8.41 6.37
CA HIS A 91 -10.08 9.64 5.57
C HIS A 91 -8.82 10.46 5.88
N LEU A 92 -8.41 10.52 7.15
CA LEU A 92 -7.20 11.23 7.60
C LEU A 92 -5.89 10.69 7.01
N CYS A 93 -5.89 9.46 6.48
CA CYS A 93 -4.70 8.85 5.88
C CYS A 93 -4.36 9.46 4.52
N PHE A 94 -5.36 9.99 3.82
CA PHE A 94 -5.22 10.50 2.45
C PHE A 94 -5.56 11.99 2.34
N GLU A 95 -5.95 12.62 3.45
CA GLU A 95 -5.96 14.07 3.53
C GLU A 95 -4.58 14.59 3.13
N ARG A 96 -4.55 15.48 2.13
CA ARG A 96 -3.39 16.31 1.87
C ARG A 96 -3.23 17.19 3.10
N LYS A 97 -2.51 16.71 4.12
CA LYS A 97 -1.77 17.63 4.96
C LYS A 97 -0.88 18.36 3.97
N ALA A 98 -1.24 19.61 3.66
CA ALA A 98 -0.29 20.56 3.11
C ALA A 98 0.97 20.33 3.94
N GLN A 99 2.04 19.86 3.29
CA GLN A 99 3.34 19.73 3.90
C GLN A 99 3.74 21.14 4.31
N LYS A 100 3.30 21.56 5.48
CA LYS A 100 4.01 22.54 6.27
C LYS A 100 5.16 21.76 6.87
N GLU A 101 6.33 22.03 6.28
CA GLU A 101 7.63 22.07 6.97
C GLU A 101 8.21 20.69 7.33
N LEU A 102 9.51 20.42 7.27
CA LEU A 102 10.69 21.04 6.67
C LEU A 102 11.73 19.90 6.63
#